data_AF-A0A8T6E5I3-F1
#
_entry.id   AF-A0A8T6E5I3-F1
#
_cell.length_a   1.000
_cell.length_b   1.000
_cell.length_c   1.000
_cell.angle_alpha   90.00
_cell.angle_beta   90.00
_cell.angle_gamma   90.00
#
_symmetry.space_group_name_H-M   'P 1'
#
loop_
_entity.id
_entity.type
_entity.pdbx_description
1 polymer ?
#
loop_
_entity_poly.entity_id
_entity_poly.type
_entity_poly.pdbx_seq_one_letter_code
_entity_poly.pdbx_strand_id
1 'polypeptide(L)'
;MNNAHHAKPGVMLCALLALAPPPVLGQTPDESASREHFFPLIADGDGFQSWLFVTNVSDVANQCSLALRGPGLDTGIFRANDAVAPSGANATIDLSEAGASVVLAGAGAGALTFGHAKLNCVEPAAARIVLSLNDGGSPLSLATLESASPGTSFQFPALPRLGRLAMVFSSEAGLDAACAVELEGETGASLGGGNVSVPAGSTALRFLDELIPIPSGLEAGKVRVSCDRAVAAVALPLNGAVFTALQPVGLEDEAARSSHILPLIQDGGGFRSQLILTNLAETANQ
;
A
#
# COMPACT_ATOMS: atom_id res chain seq x y z
N MET A 1 9.29 -90.10 31.73
CA MET A 1 10.40 -89.12 31.67
C MET A 1 9.94 -87.97 30.81
N ASN A 2 9.90 -86.79 31.43
CA ASN A 2 9.33 -85.54 30.92
C ASN A 2 10.02 -85.08 29.64
N ASN A 3 9.24 -84.64 28.65
CA ASN A 3 9.71 -83.63 27.70
C ASN A 3 8.58 -82.66 27.38
N ALA A 4 8.80 -81.43 27.82
CA ALA A 4 7.93 -80.28 27.70
C ALA A 4 8.07 -79.65 26.30
N HIS A 5 6.96 -79.40 25.62
CA HIS A 5 6.93 -78.54 24.44
C HIS A 5 6.34 -77.17 24.83
N HIS A 6 7.23 -76.18 24.87
CA HIS A 6 6.92 -74.77 25.00
C HIS A 6 6.16 -74.26 23.77
N ALA A 7 4.91 -73.81 23.96
CA ALA A 7 4.21 -72.97 23.02
C ALA A 7 4.70 -71.51 23.15
N LYS A 8 5.16 -70.92 22.05
CA LYS A 8 5.50 -69.48 21.97
C LYS A 8 4.23 -68.66 21.73
N PRO A 9 3.98 -67.58 22.48
CA PRO A 9 2.90 -66.64 22.17
C PRO A 9 3.32 -65.74 21.00
N GLY A 10 2.45 -65.66 19.99
CA GLY A 10 2.59 -64.75 18.85
C GLY A 10 2.36 -63.31 19.31
N VAL A 11 3.35 -62.46 19.07
CA VAL A 11 3.25 -61.00 19.27
C VAL A 11 2.44 -60.44 18.10
N MET A 12 1.19 -60.08 18.37
CA MET A 12 0.32 -59.36 17.43
C MET A 12 0.69 -57.87 17.50
N LEU A 13 1.45 -57.40 16.52
CA LEU A 13 1.88 -56.01 16.37
C LEU A 13 0.73 -55.20 15.75
N CYS A 14 -0.13 -54.60 16.58
CA CYS A 14 -1.07 -53.58 16.13
C CYS A 14 -0.28 -52.29 15.81
N ALA A 15 -0.04 -52.04 14.52
CA ALA A 15 0.46 -50.75 14.06
C ALA A 15 -0.65 -49.70 14.21
N LEU A 16 -0.62 -48.90 15.28
CA LEU A 16 -1.34 -47.63 15.31
C LEU A 16 -0.69 -46.69 14.28
N LEU A 17 -1.31 -46.57 13.11
CA LEU A 17 -1.08 -45.45 12.20
C LEU A 17 -1.61 -44.19 12.90
N ALA A 18 -0.69 -43.43 13.51
CA ALA A 18 -0.97 -42.07 13.95
C ALA A 18 -1.26 -41.22 12.70
N LEU A 19 -2.55 -41.02 12.40
CA LEU A 19 -3.02 -40.00 11.47
C LEU A 19 -2.65 -38.64 12.09
N ALA A 20 -1.49 -38.10 11.70
CA ALA A 20 -1.21 -36.70 11.96
C ALA A 20 -2.30 -35.87 11.26
N PRO A 21 -2.93 -34.91 11.95
CA PRO A 21 -3.86 -34.00 11.29
C PRO A 21 -3.10 -33.30 10.14
N PRO A 22 -3.74 -33.12 8.96
CA PRO A 22 -3.11 -32.38 7.88
C PRO A 22 -2.72 -30.99 8.39
N PRO A 23 -1.61 -30.41 7.91
CA PRO A 23 -1.25 -29.05 8.26
C PRO A 23 -2.44 -28.15 7.93
N VAL A 24 -2.95 -27.45 8.94
CA VAL A 24 -3.93 -26.37 8.73
C VAL A 24 -3.18 -25.31 7.93
N LEU A 25 -3.48 -25.24 6.63
CA LEU A 25 -3.03 -24.16 5.75
C LEU A 25 -3.80 -22.89 6.13
N GLY A 26 -3.47 -22.31 7.28
CA GLY A 26 -3.91 -20.96 7.62
C GLY A 26 -3.19 -19.95 6.73
N GLN A 27 -3.88 -18.88 6.34
CA GLN A 27 -3.21 -17.72 5.77
C GLN A 27 -2.21 -17.18 6.79
N THR A 28 -1.03 -16.76 6.33
CA THR A 28 -0.03 -16.11 7.18
C THR A 28 -0.63 -14.83 7.79
N PRO A 29 -0.18 -14.42 8.99
CA PRO A 29 -0.55 -13.13 9.57
C PRO A 29 -0.38 -11.99 8.56
N ASP A 30 -1.29 -11.01 8.57
CA ASP A 30 -1.19 -9.85 7.69
C ASP A 30 0.04 -9.02 8.09
N GLU A 31 1.08 -9.06 7.27
CA GLU A 31 2.35 -8.39 7.54
C GLU A 31 2.26 -6.87 7.40
N SER A 32 1.16 -6.36 6.82
CA SER A 32 0.86 -4.92 6.82
C SER A 32 0.29 -4.44 8.16
N ALA A 33 -0.05 -5.35 9.07
CA ALA A 33 -0.65 -4.97 10.35
C ALA A 33 0.33 -4.17 11.22
N SER A 34 -0.12 -2.98 11.60
CA SER A 34 0.67 -2.02 12.39
C SER A 34 -0.25 -1.24 13.32
N ARG A 35 0.34 -0.64 14.36
CA ARG A 35 -0.35 0.35 15.19
C ARG A 35 -0.45 1.69 14.49
N GLU A 36 0.46 2.00 13.58
CA GLU A 36 0.49 3.26 12.85
C GLU A 36 0.42 3.00 11.35
N HIS A 37 -0.49 3.69 10.68
CA HIS A 37 -0.59 3.69 9.23
C HIS A 37 -0.60 5.12 8.70
N PHE A 38 0.11 5.32 7.59
CA PHE A 38 0.14 6.59 6.88
C PHE A 38 -0.24 6.35 5.43
N PHE A 39 -1.34 6.96 5.00
CA PHE A 39 -1.82 6.86 3.62
C PHE A 39 -1.48 8.16 2.89
N PRO A 40 -0.53 8.14 1.93
CA PRO A 40 -0.04 9.34 1.28
C PRO A 40 -1.07 10.01 0.38
N LEU A 41 -2.16 9.33 0.08
CA LEU A 41 -3.28 9.87 -0.69
C LEU A 41 -4.62 9.40 -0.12
N ILE A 42 -5.48 10.37 0.15
CA ILE A 42 -6.93 10.22 0.21
C ILE A 42 -7.54 11.25 -0.74
N ALA A 43 -8.61 10.88 -1.43
CA ALA A 43 -9.35 11.78 -2.31
C ALA A 43 -10.85 11.47 -2.29
N ASP A 44 -11.67 12.52 -2.37
CA ASP A 44 -13.12 12.46 -2.51
C ASP A 44 -13.63 13.62 -3.38
N GLY A 45 -14.68 13.39 -4.16
CA GLY A 45 -15.27 14.38 -5.07
C GLY A 45 -14.81 14.22 -6.51
N ASP A 46 -15.50 14.88 -7.45
CA ASP A 46 -15.28 14.75 -8.90
C ASP A 46 -15.20 13.29 -9.40
N GLY A 47 -16.05 12.42 -8.82
CA GLY A 47 -16.07 10.98 -9.09
C GLY A 47 -15.03 10.17 -8.33
N PHE A 48 -14.00 10.78 -7.75
CA PHE A 48 -13.04 10.08 -6.88
C PHE A 48 -13.67 9.71 -5.54
N GLN A 49 -13.38 8.51 -5.04
CA GLN A 49 -13.80 8.03 -3.73
C GLN A 49 -12.69 7.20 -3.09
N SER A 50 -12.39 7.49 -1.83
CA SER A 50 -11.52 6.67 -1.00
C SER A 50 -12.32 5.77 -0.09
N TRP A 51 -11.95 4.50 -0.05
CA TRP A 51 -12.57 3.50 0.81
C TRP A 51 -11.51 3.00 1.78
N LEU A 52 -11.59 3.43 3.04
CA LEU A 52 -10.67 2.97 4.09
C LEU A 52 -11.21 1.68 4.71
N PHE A 53 -10.43 0.62 4.66
CA PHE A 53 -10.70 -0.64 5.33
C PHE A 53 -9.78 -0.76 6.54
N VAL A 54 -10.34 -1.05 7.71
CA VAL A 54 -9.58 -1.26 8.95
C VAL A 54 -10.05 -2.57 9.58
N THR A 55 -9.12 -3.47 9.88
CA THR A 55 -9.40 -4.77 10.50
C THR A 55 -8.56 -4.94 11.74
N ASN A 56 -9.19 -5.27 12.87
CA ASN A 56 -8.48 -5.60 14.09
C ASN A 56 -7.84 -6.99 13.97
N VAL A 57 -6.52 -7.06 14.01
CA VAL A 57 -5.79 -8.34 13.99
C VAL A 57 -5.29 -8.76 15.38
N SER A 58 -5.54 -7.93 16.39
CA SER A 58 -5.25 -8.24 17.78
C SER A 58 -6.32 -9.18 18.37
N ASP A 59 -5.97 -9.89 19.44
CA ASP A 59 -6.86 -10.77 20.20
C ASP A 59 -7.75 -10.01 21.20
N VAL A 60 -7.52 -8.70 21.38
CA VAL A 60 -8.30 -7.82 22.25
C VAL A 60 -9.04 -6.73 21.45
N ALA A 61 -10.01 -6.09 22.08
CA ALA A 61 -10.67 -4.90 21.51
C ALA A 61 -9.65 -3.79 21.24
N ASN A 62 -9.88 -3.04 20.17
CA ASN A 62 -8.95 -2.03 19.68
C ASN A 62 -9.69 -0.72 19.38
N GLN A 63 -8.98 0.40 19.51
CA GLN A 63 -9.48 1.72 19.16
C GLN A 63 -8.44 2.41 18.29
N CYS A 64 -8.90 3.00 17.19
CA CYS A 64 -8.05 3.74 16.27
C CYS A 64 -8.48 5.20 16.18
N SER A 65 -7.50 6.09 16.03
CA SER A 65 -7.69 7.51 15.73
C SER A 65 -7.32 7.76 14.28
N LEU A 66 -8.28 8.23 13.49
CA LEU A 66 -8.10 8.67 12.12
C LEU A 66 -7.91 10.19 12.09
N ALA A 67 -6.91 10.64 11.36
CA ALA A 67 -6.64 12.06 11.12
C ALA A 67 -6.52 12.29 9.61
N LEU A 68 -7.35 13.17 9.06
CA LEU A 68 -7.31 13.61 7.68
C LEU A 68 -6.58 14.95 7.60
N ARG A 69 -5.77 15.12 6.55
CA ARG A 69 -4.97 16.34 6.34
C ARG A 69 -5.00 16.73 4.87
N GLY A 70 -5.50 17.94 4.62
CA GLY A 70 -5.56 18.54 3.29
C GLY A 70 -6.64 19.62 3.23
N PRO A 71 -6.57 20.53 2.25
CA PRO A 71 -7.57 21.59 2.11
C PRO A 71 -8.97 20.99 1.86
N GLY A 72 -9.93 21.33 2.74
CA GLY A 72 -11.32 20.88 2.61
C GLY A 72 -11.58 19.43 2.98
N LEU A 73 -10.58 18.70 3.48
CA LEU A 73 -10.79 17.34 4.00
C LEU A 73 -11.31 17.37 5.43
N ASP A 74 -12.46 16.73 5.63
CA ASP A 74 -12.99 16.39 6.93
C ASP A 74 -13.62 14.98 6.89
N THR A 75 -14.02 14.46 8.05
CA THR A 75 -14.60 13.11 8.15
C THR A 75 -15.97 12.97 7.52
N GLY A 76 -16.63 14.08 7.17
CA GLY A 76 -17.89 14.12 6.42
C GLY A 76 -17.76 13.67 4.97
N ILE A 77 -16.53 13.50 4.44
CA ILE A 77 -16.32 12.82 3.15
C ILE A 77 -16.78 11.37 3.19
N PHE A 78 -16.80 10.74 4.38
CA PHE A 78 -17.22 9.35 4.54
C PHE A 78 -18.72 9.27 4.87
N ARG A 79 -19.34 8.18 4.42
CA ARG A 79 -20.69 7.82 4.86
C ARG A 79 -20.69 7.52 6.36
N ALA A 80 -21.80 7.85 7.03
CA ALA A 80 -21.98 7.58 8.44
C ALA A 80 -21.80 6.08 8.76
N ASN A 81 -21.14 5.80 9.88
CA ASN A 81 -20.87 4.46 10.37
C ASN A 81 -20.95 4.47 11.90
N ASP A 82 -21.70 3.54 12.49
CA ASP A 82 -21.97 3.51 13.93
C ASP A 82 -20.73 3.21 14.78
N ALA A 83 -19.71 2.56 14.19
CA ALA A 83 -18.43 2.30 14.84
C ALA A 83 -17.47 3.51 14.79
N VAL A 84 -17.90 4.64 14.19
CA VAL A 84 -17.08 5.83 14.00
C VAL A 84 -17.69 7.05 14.64
N ALA A 85 -16.90 7.70 15.51
CA ALA A 85 -17.22 8.98 16.11
C ALA A 85 -16.43 10.10 15.41
N PRO A 86 -17.04 10.84 14.45
CA PRO A 86 -16.37 11.92 13.74
C PRO A 86 -16.21 13.19 14.59
N SER A 87 -15.12 13.93 14.35
CA SER A 87 -14.78 15.21 14.99
C SER A 87 -13.95 16.08 14.03
N GLY A 88 -14.64 16.76 13.12
CA GLY A 88 -14.00 17.57 12.08
C GLY A 88 -13.11 16.73 11.17
N ALA A 89 -11.82 17.07 11.09
CA ALA A 89 -10.83 16.32 10.31
C ALA A 89 -10.27 15.08 11.05
N ASN A 90 -10.83 14.69 12.20
CA ASN A 90 -10.41 13.51 12.94
C ASN A 90 -11.61 12.61 13.26
N ALA A 91 -11.39 11.31 13.46
CA ALA A 91 -12.40 10.36 13.91
C ALA A 91 -11.81 9.36 14.90
N THR A 92 -12.65 8.82 15.79
CA THR A 92 -12.34 7.60 16.54
C THR A 92 -13.08 6.44 15.91
N ILE A 93 -12.40 5.29 15.78
CA ILE A 93 -12.94 4.04 15.23
C ILE A 93 -12.82 2.97 16.32
N ASP A 94 -13.94 2.38 16.70
CA ASP A 94 -13.98 1.30 17.68
C ASP A 94 -14.05 -0.07 17.00
N LEU A 95 -13.13 -0.97 17.34
CA LEU A 95 -13.08 -2.35 16.85
C LEU A 95 -13.28 -3.28 18.04
N SER A 96 -14.51 -3.75 18.22
CA SER A 96 -14.97 -4.36 19.47
C SER A 96 -14.32 -5.70 19.83
N GLU A 97 -13.80 -6.43 18.85
CA GLU A 97 -13.23 -7.77 19.04
C GLU A 97 -12.20 -8.12 17.96
N ALA A 98 -11.53 -9.26 18.11
CA ALA A 98 -10.62 -9.80 17.11
C ALA A 98 -11.35 -10.06 15.78
N GLY A 99 -10.76 -9.63 14.66
CA GLY A 99 -11.37 -9.73 13.33
C GLY A 99 -12.47 -8.72 13.04
N ALA A 100 -12.88 -7.88 14.02
CA ALA A 100 -13.80 -6.78 13.78
C ALA A 100 -13.24 -5.87 12.68
N SER A 101 -14.12 -5.50 11.74
CA SER A 101 -13.74 -4.75 10.55
C SER A 101 -14.67 -3.56 10.33
N VAL A 102 -14.09 -2.42 9.97
CA VAL A 102 -14.82 -1.21 9.62
C VAL A 102 -14.44 -0.78 8.21
N VAL A 103 -15.44 -0.34 7.44
CA VAL A 103 -15.26 0.24 6.11
C VAL A 103 -15.80 1.66 6.13
N LEU A 104 -14.96 2.63 5.80
CA LEU A 104 -15.34 4.03 5.60
C LEU A 104 -15.31 4.32 4.10
N ALA A 105 -16.49 4.33 3.49
CA ALA A 105 -16.66 4.60 2.07
C ALA A 105 -16.89 6.09 1.84
N GLY A 106 -16.06 6.68 0.98
CA GLY A 106 -16.24 8.05 0.49
C GLY A 106 -17.58 8.27 -0.21
N ALA A 107 -18.09 9.49 -0.16
CA ALA A 107 -19.31 9.87 -0.86
C ALA A 107 -19.05 10.11 -2.36
N GLY A 108 -17.86 10.59 -2.71
CA GLY A 108 -17.46 10.92 -4.08
C GLY A 108 -18.25 12.08 -4.68
N ALA A 109 -18.75 12.96 -3.82
CA ALA A 109 -19.67 14.02 -4.19
C ALA A 109 -19.01 15.38 -3.98
N GLY A 110 -19.38 16.35 -4.82
CA GLY A 110 -18.84 17.70 -4.74
C GLY A 110 -17.51 17.87 -5.48
N ALA A 111 -16.83 18.97 -5.17
CA ALA A 111 -15.53 19.30 -5.77
C ALA A 111 -14.44 18.36 -5.25
N LEU A 112 -13.49 18.00 -6.11
CA LEU A 112 -12.35 17.18 -5.73
C LEU A 112 -11.60 17.81 -4.55
N THR A 113 -11.47 17.04 -3.48
CA THR A 113 -10.59 17.30 -2.35
C THR A 113 -9.64 16.13 -2.18
N PHE A 114 -8.40 16.41 -1.81
CA PHE A 114 -7.40 15.37 -1.60
C PHE A 114 -6.37 15.81 -0.57
N GLY A 115 -5.61 14.83 -0.08
CA GLY A 115 -4.61 15.01 0.95
C GLY A 115 -4.07 13.67 1.42
N HIS A 116 -3.77 13.54 2.70
CA HIS A 116 -3.33 12.28 3.30
C HIS A 116 -4.14 11.95 4.56
N ALA A 117 -3.98 10.70 5.01
CA ALA A 117 -4.60 10.22 6.23
C ALA A 117 -3.59 9.49 7.11
N LYS A 118 -3.74 9.64 8.42
CA LYS A 118 -3.02 8.87 9.43
C LYS A 118 -3.99 8.11 10.30
N LEU A 119 -3.69 6.85 10.57
CA LEU A 119 -4.45 6.00 11.47
C LEU A 119 -3.51 5.51 12.58
N ASN A 120 -3.82 5.86 13.82
CA ASN A 120 -3.07 5.36 14.98
C ASN A 120 -4.00 4.54 15.87
N CYS A 121 -3.69 3.25 16.02
CA CYS A 121 -4.44 2.27 16.79
C CYS A 121 -3.71 1.94 18.10
N VAL A 122 -4.49 1.60 19.13
CA VAL A 122 -3.96 1.12 20.41
C VAL A 122 -3.24 -0.22 20.22
N GLU A 123 -3.85 -1.13 19.44
CA GLU A 123 -3.28 -2.41 19.05
C GLU A 123 -3.09 -2.53 17.54
N PRO A 124 -2.28 -3.48 17.04
CA PRO A 124 -2.09 -3.65 15.61
C PRO A 124 -3.40 -3.89 14.85
N ALA A 125 -3.56 -3.16 13.75
CA ALA A 125 -4.66 -3.33 12.82
C ALA A 125 -4.10 -3.45 11.39
N ALA A 126 -4.75 -4.22 10.54
CA ALA A 126 -4.50 -4.18 9.10
C ALA A 126 -5.36 -3.07 8.50
N ALA A 127 -4.77 -2.17 7.72
CA ALA A 127 -5.49 -1.06 7.12
C ALA A 127 -5.00 -0.76 5.70
N ARG A 128 -5.94 -0.47 4.80
CA ARG A 128 -5.67 -0.16 3.39
C ARG A 128 -6.74 0.77 2.83
N ILE A 129 -6.39 1.57 1.84
CA ILE A 129 -7.34 2.39 1.09
C ILE A 129 -7.56 1.76 -0.29
N VAL A 130 -8.80 1.73 -0.75
CA VAL A 130 -9.11 1.58 -2.17
C VAL A 130 -9.53 2.95 -2.71
N LEU A 131 -8.74 3.48 -3.63
CA LEU A 131 -9.10 4.68 -4.38
C LEU A 131 -9.85 4.24 -5.63
N SER A 132 -11.03 4.82 -5.85
CA SER A 132 -11.83 4.60 -7.05
C SER A 132 -12.11 5.92 -7.77
N LEU A 133 -12.22 5.87 -9.09
CA LEU A 133 -12.83 6.92 -9.90
C LEU A 133 -14.12 6.35 -10.47
N ASN A 134 -15.22 7.07 -10.30
CA ASN A 134 -16.54 6.67 -10.75
C ASN A 134 -17.09 7.67 -11.77
N ASP A 135 -17.83 7.17 -12.75
CA ASP A 135 -18.64 7.97 -13.67
C ASP A 135 -20.07 7.43 -13.67
N GLY A 136 -21.04 8.32 -13.44
CA GLY A 136 -22.45 7.94 -13.31
C GLY A 136 -22.72 6.87 -12.24
N GLY A 137 -21.89 6.76 -11.20
CA GLY A 137 -21.99 5.75 -10.14
C GLY A 137 -21.39 4.38 -10.48
N SER A 138 -20.74 4.23 -11.64
CA SER A 138 -20.00 3.02 -12.01
C SER A 138 -18.49 3.25 -11.88
N PRO A 139 -17.73 2.29 -11.30
CA PRO A 139 -16.28 2.44 -11.18
C PRO A 139 -15.63 2.35 -12.57
N LEU A 140 -14.90 3.40 -12.95
CA LEU A 140 -14.04 3.44 -14.12
C LEU A 140 -12.64 2.88 -13.82
N SER A 141 -12.14 3.12 -12.61
CA SER A 141 -10.81 2.70 -12.20
C SER A 141 -10.74 2.52 -10.69
N LEU A 142 -9.92 1.58 -10.25
CA LEU A 142 -9.71 1.19 -8.85
C LEU A 142 -8.22 0.91 -8.64
N ALA A 143 -7.65 1.45 -7.57
CA ALA A 143 -6.31 1.09 -7.13
C ALA A 143 -6.27 0.97 -5.60
N THR A 144 -5.55 -0.04 -5.10
CA THR A 144 -5.28 -0.18 -3.67
C THR A 144 -4.07 0.67 -3.29
N LEU A 145 -4.20 1.44 -2.23
CA LEU A 145 -3.15 2.21 -1.58
C LEU A 145 -2.87 1.57 -0.23
N GLU A 146 -1.69 0.98 -0.11
CA GLU A 146 -1.18 0.47 1.15
C GLU A 146 -0.68 1.63 2.03
N SER A 147 -0.53 1.34 3.32
CA SER A 147 0.20 2.23 4.24
C SER A 147 1.64 2.39 3.78
N ALA A 148 2.16 3.60 3.85
CA ALA A 148 3.52 3.96 3.47
C ALA A 148 4.33 4.40 4.69
N SER A 149 5.62 4.08 4.69
CA SER A 149 6.58 4.61 5.66
C SER A 149 7.19 5.90 5.10
N PRO A 150 7.03 7.07 5.78
CA PRO A 150 7.73 8.28 5.36
C PRO A 150 9.25 8.10 5.37
N GLY A 151 9.94 8.60 4.35
CA GLY A 151 11.40 8.51 4.23
C GLY A 151 11.99 9.70 3.47
N THR A 152 13.32 9.79 3.44
CA THR A 152 14.05 10.86 2.75
C THR A 152 14.55 10.47 1.38
N SER A 153 14.65 9.18 1.08
CA SER A 153 15.19 8.68 -0.19
C SER A 153 14.42 7.46 -0.68
N PHE A 154 13.87 7.54 -1.88
CA PHE A 154 13.07 6.47 -2.46
C PHE A 154 13.03 6.51 -4.00
N GLN A 155 12.54 5.45 -4.61
CA GLN A 155 12.38 5.37 -6.06
C GLN A 155 11.03 4.81 -6.51
N PHE A 156 10.59 5.24 -7.70
CA PHE A 156 9.46 4.67 -8.42
C PHE A 156 9.92 4.14 -9.78
N PRO A 157 9.28 3.11 -10.34
CA PRO A 157 9.44 2.82 -11.75
C PRO A 157 8.75 3.91 -12.60
N ALA A 158 9.45 4.41 -13.62
CA ALA A 158 8.89 5.28 -14.64
C ALA A 158 8.47 4.42 -15.84
N LEU A 159 7.17 4.35 -16.12
CA LEU A 159 6.63 3.50 -17.19
C LEU A 159 5.74 4.34 -18.12
N PRO A 160 6.30 5.10 -19.07
CA PRO A 160 5.51 5.98 -19.96
C PRO A 160 4.41 5.26 -20.74
N ARG A 161 4.58 3.96 -20.99
CA ARG A 161 3.53 3.11 -21.60
C ARG A 161 2.26 2.96 -20.76
N LEU A 162 2.32 3.22 -19.46
CA LEU A 162 1.16 3.25 -18.56
C LEU A 162 0.51 4.64 -18.49
N GLY A 163 1.02 5.60 -19.27
CA GLY A 163 0.53 6.96 -19.36
C GLY A 163 1.36 7.96 -18.55
N ARG A 164 0.74 9.08 -18.18
CA ARG A 164 1.41 10.16 -17.43
C ARG A 164 1.59 9.72 -15.98
N LEU A 165 2.78 9.93 -15.42
CA LEU A 165 3.06 9.59 -14.02
C LEU A 165 2.75 10.78 -13.12
N ALA A 166 1.67 10.72 -12.34
CA ALA A 166 1.50 11.63 -11.22
C ALA A 166 2.25 11.09 -10.00
N MET A 167 2.93 11.96 -9.28
CA MET A 167 3.61 11.67 -8.04
C MET A 167 2.94 12.49 -6.94
N VAL A 168 2.54 11.81 -5.88
CA VAL A 168 1.93 12.41 -4.70
C VAL A 168 2.91 12.29 -3.56
N PHE A 169 3.22 13.41 -2.92
CA PHE A 169 4.10 13.51 -1.78
C PHE A 169 3.32 14.12 -0.61
N SER A 170 3.41 13.51 0.55
CA SER A 170 2.67 13.93 1.74
C SER A 170 3.60 14.02 2.93
N SER A 171 3.46 15.09 3.70
CA SER A 171 4.27 15.32 4.90
C SER A 171 3.40 15.74 6.08
N GLU A 172 3.66 15.12 7.23
CA GLU A 172 3.14 15.55 8.53
C GLU A 172 4.07 16.53 9.25
N ALA A 173 5.22 16.87 8.66
CA ALA A 173 6.16 17.77 9.29
C ALA A 173 5.57 19.18 9.45
N GLY A 174 5.96 19.87 10.51
CA GLY A 174 5.58 21.27 10.76
C GLY A 174 6.32 22.29 9.88
N LEU A 175 7.11 21.85 8.92
CA LEU A 175 7.88 22.66 7.98
C LEU A 175 7.80 22.04 6.59
N ASP A 176 7.93 22.87 5.56
CA ASP A 176 7.98 22.43 4.18
C ASP A 176 9.19 21.50 3.95
N ALA A 177 9.01 20.48 3.12
CA ALA A 177 10.07 19.62 2.61
C ALA A 177 10.43 20.01 1.18
N ALA A 178 11.73 19.98 0.86
CA ALA A 178 12.26 20.16 -0.47
C ALA A 178 12.75 18.81 -1.01
N CYS A 179 12.16 18.36 -2.11
CA CYS A 179 12.47 17.09 -2.76
C CYS A 179 13.06 17.32 -4.15
N ALA A 180 14.24 16.78 -4.39
CA ALA A 180 14.83 16.63 -5.72
C ALA A 180 14.28 15.36 -6.37
N VAL A 181 13.86 15.46 -7.63
CA VAL A 181 13.32 14.38 -8.45
C VAL A 181 14.23 14.22 -9.66
N GLU A 182 14.74 13.01 -9.89
CA GLU A 182 15.60 12.68 -11.02
C GLU A 182 14.99 11.52 -11.82
N LEU A 183 14.98 11.62 -13.14
CA LEU A 183 14.61 10.54 -14.03
C LEU A 183 15.87 9.88 -14.58
N GLU A 184 16.04 8.58 -14.32
CA GLU A 184 17.07 7.75 -14.95
C GLU A 184 16.42 6.80 -15.97
N GLY A 185 17.05 6.64 -17.13
CA GLY A 185 16.67 5.63 -18.12
C GLY A 185 17.05 4.21 -17.70
N GLU A 186 16.71 3.22 -18.53
CA GLU A 186 17.01 1.79 -18.24
C GLU A 186 18.50 1.50 -18.02
N THR A 187 19.37 2.27 -18.66
CA THR A 187 20.83 2.14 -18.54
C THR A 187 21.41 2.84 -17.29
N GLY A 188 20.57 3.51 -16.49
CA GLY A 188 21.00 4.38 -15.39
C GLY A 188 21.49 5.75 -15.84
N ALA A 189 21.41 6.08 -17.13
CA ALA A 189 21.72 7.41 -17.61
C ALA A 189 20.68 8.41 -17.09
N SER A 190 21.14 9.50 -16.46
CA SER A 190 20.27 10.62 -16.07
C SER A 190 19.65 11.26 -17.31
N LEU A 191 18.32 11.40 -17.30
CA LEU A 191 17.52 12.01 -18.37
C LEU A 191 17.02 13.40 -17.97
N GLY A 192 17.26 13.83 -16.72
CA GLY A 192 16.92 15.14 -16.21
C GLY A 192 16.42 15.11 -14.76
N GLY A 193 16.14 16.29 -14.21
CA GLY A 193 15.64 16.43 -12.85
C GLY A 193 14.88 17.73 -12.61
N GLY A 194 14.14 17.77 -11.51
CA GLY A 194 13.37 18.92 -11.06
C GLY A 194 13.19 18.91 -9.54
N ASN A 195 12.61 19.98 -9.00
CA ASN A 195 12.36 20.12 -7.56
C ASN A 195 10.86 20.19 -7.27
N VAL A 196 10.46 19.55 -6.19
CA VAL A 196 9.10 19.60 -5.64
C VAL A 196 9.18 20.11 -4.21
N SER A 197 8.38 21.12 -3.88
CA SER A 197 8.16 21.55 -2.51
C SER A 197 6.87 20.89 -1.99
N VAL A 198 6.99 20.21 -0.85
CA VAL A 198 5.87 19.59 -0.13
C VAL A 198 5.54 20.48 1.07
N PRO A 199 4.41 21.19 1.08
CA PRO A 199 4.09 22.08 2.18
C PRO A 199 3.90 21.34 3.50
N ALA A 200 4.19 22.03 4.61
CA ALA A 200 4.00 21.53 5.96
C ALA A 200 2.57 21.00 6.18
N GLY A 201 2.43 19.80 6.77
CA GLY A 201 1.14 19.19 7.09
C GLY A 201 0.20 19.00 5.88
N SER A 202 0.75 18.88 4.67
CA SER A 202 0.00 18.90 3.42
C SER A 202 0.48 17.84 2.42
N THR A 203 -0.14 17.86 1.24
CA THR A 203 0.11 16.96 0.13
C THR A 203 0.41 17.77 -1.12
N ALA A 204 1.47 17.41 -1.84
CA ALA A 204 1.82 17.95 -3.14
C ALA A 204 1.63 16.89 -4.22
N LEU A 205 0.94 17.25 -5.30
CA LEU A 205 0.81 16.43 -6.50
C LEU A 205 1.57 17.09 -7.65
N ARG A 206 2.40 16.32 -8.37
CA ARG A 206 3.12 16.78 -9.57
C ARG A 206 3.13 15.69 -10.63
N PHE A 207 3.00 16.06 -11.89
CA PHE A 207 3.27 15.12 -12.97
C PHE A 207 4.76 15.12 -13.30
N LEU A 208 5.33 13.95 -13.59
CA LEU A 208 6.74 13.82 -13.93
C LEU A 208 7.10 14.64 -15.19
N ASP A 209 6.20 14.66 -16.18
CA ASP A 209 6.38 15.38 -17.45
C ASP A 209 6.33 16.92 -17.32
N GLU A 210 5.84 17.44 -16.19
CA GLU A 210 5.90 18.85 -15.85
C GLU A 210 7.26 19.26 -15.26
N LEU A 211 8.00 18.30 -14.70
CA LEU A 211 9.32 18.51 -14.12
C LEU A 211 10.44 18.24 -15.15
N ILE A 212 10.27 17.19 -15.95
CA ILE A 212 11.30 16.65 -16.83
C ILE A 212 10.65 16.27 -18.17
N PRO A 213 11.08 16.83 -19.31
CA PRO A 213 10.61 16.40 -20.62
C PRO A 213 10.91 14.91 -20.85
N ILE A 214 9.87 14.09 -21.06
CA ILE A 214 10.03 12.65 -21.25
C ILE A 214 10.48 12.36 -22.69
N PRO A 215 11.66 11.73 -22.91
CA PRO A 215 12.12 11.41 -24.26
C PRO A 215 11.14 10.50 -25.00
N SER A 216 10.87 10.80 -26.27
CA SER A 216 10.10 9.91 -27.14
C SER A 216 10.87 8.60 -27.34
N GLY A 217 10.30 7.47 -26.90
CA GLY A 217 10.94 6.15 -26.95
C GLY A 217 11.49 5.66 -25.61
N LEU A 218 11.28 6.40 -24.51
CA LEU A 218 11.51 5.84 -23.18
C LEU A 218 10.46 4.76 -22.88
N GLU A 219 10.88 3.50 -22.89
CA GLU A 219 10.01 2.35 -22.59
C GLU A 219 9.85 2.13 -21.09
N ALA A 220 10.98 2.17 -20.35
CA ALA A 220 11.02 2.17 -18.90
C ALA A 220 12.16 3.05 -18.37
N GLY A 221 12.06 3.39 -17.10
CA GLY A 221 13.09 4.08 -16.34
C GLY A 221 12.78 4.00 -14.85
N LYS A 222 13.47 4.81 -14.06
CA LYS A 222 13.18 4.98 -12.63
C LYS A 222 13.23 6.45 -12.26
N VAL A 223 12.32 6.86 -11.40
CA VAL A 223 12.33 8.17 -10.77
C VAL A 223 12.96 8.02 -9.40
N ARG A 224 14.07 8.70 -9.15
CA ARG A 224 14.67 8.81 -7.81
C ARG A 224 14.22 10.09 -7.17
N VAL A 225 13.89 10.00 -5.90
CA VAL A 225 13.48 11.15 -5.09
C VAL A 225 14.35 11.21 -3.85
N SER A 226 14.90 12.40 -3.58
CA SER A 226 15.66 12.70 -2.38
C SER A 226 15.11 13.98 -1.76
N CYS A 227 14.72 13.91 -0.49
CA CYS A 227 14.12 15.01 0.25
C CYS A 227 14.97 15.38 1.46
N ASP A 228 14.94 16.65 1.85
CA ASP A 228 15.60 17.13 3.07
C ASP A 228 14.84 16.78 4.36
N ARG A 229 13.64 16.23 4.23
CA ARG A 229 12.76 15.77 5.32
C ARG A 229 11.98 14.53 4.90
N ALA A 230 11.53 13.77 5.89
CA ALA A 230 10.71 12.59 5.64
C ALA A 230 9.37 12.96 4.99
N VAL A 231 9.08 12.31 3.87
CA VAL A 231 7.80 12.37 3.17
C VAL A 231 7.35 10.95 2.84
N ALA A 232 6.05 10.70 2.88
CA ALA A 232 5.48 9.51 2.28
C ALA A 232 5.02 9.84 0.87
N ALA A 233 5.07 8.87 -0.03
CA ALA A 233 4.76 9.12 -1.42
C ALA A 233 4.07 7.93 -2.08
N VAL A 234 3.34 8.22 -3.15
CA VAL A 234 2.76 7.22 -4.06
C VAL A 234 2.79 7.76 -5.48
N ALA A 235 3.06 6.88 -6.44
CA ALA A 235 2.97 7.21 -7.85
C ALA A 235 1.69 6.64 -8.45
N LEU A 236 1.01 7.44 -9.29
CA LEU A 236 -0.18 7.06 -10.02
C LEU A 236 0.11 7.20 -11.52
N PRO A 237 0.42 6.12 -12.25
CA PRO A 237 0.35 6.13 -13.71
C PRO A 237 -1.11 6.32 -14.15
N LEU A 238 -1.36 7.31 -15.01
CA LEU A 238 -2.68 7.66 -15.53
C LEU A 238 -2.73 7.56 -17.06
N ASN A 239 -3.68 6.78 -17.56
CA ASN A 239 -4.02 6.68 -18.97
C ASN A 239 -5.52 7.00 -19.17
N GLY A 240 -5.82 8.28 -19.36
CA GLY A 240 -7.20 8.78 -19.36
C GLY A 240 -7.83 8.62 -17.97
N ALA A 241 -8.97 7.95 -17.89
CA ALA A 241 -9.66 7.67 -16.63
C ALA A 241 -9.13 6.42 -15.88
N VAL A 242 -8.22 5.66 -16.49
CA VAL A 242 -7.63 4.46 -15.87
C VAL A 242 -6.35 4.86 -15.15
N PHE A 243 -6.22 4.46 -13.89
CA PHE A 243 -5.02 4.65 -13.10
C PHE A 243 -4.68 3.40 -12.29
N THR A 244 -3.42 3.30 -11.89
CA THR A 244 -2.95 2.33 -10.88
C THR A 244 -2.18 3.07 -9.80
N ALA A 245 -1.78 2.37 -8.74
CA ALA A 245 -0.94 2.91 -7.69
C ALA A 245 0.33 2.09 -7.56
N LEU A 246 1.46 2.79 -7.45
CA LEU A 246 2.78 2.24 -7.30
C LEU A 246 3.40 2.80 -6.04
N GLN A 247 3.65 1.92 -5.08
CA GLN A 247 4.38 2.28 -3.88
C GLN A 247 5.86 2.51 -4.23
N PRO A 248 6.50 3.51 -3.64
CA PRO A 248 7.93 3.68 -3.79
C PRO A 248 8.67 2.55 -3.09
N VAL A 249 9.89 2.29 -3.55
CA VAL A 249 10.85 1.49 -2.79
C VAL A 249 11.79 2.44 -2.05
N GLY A 250 11.84 2.34 -0.72
CA GLY A 250 12.80 3.08 0.10
C GLY A 250 14.23 2.67 -0.23
N LEU A 251 15.12 3.64 -0.40
CA LEU A 251 16.54 3.38 -0.68
C LEU A 251 17.38 3.23 0.60
N GLU A 252 16.78 3.53 1.75
CA GLU A 252 17.37 3.43 3.08
C GLU A 252 16.90 2.16 3.82
N ASP A 253 16.01 1.37 3.21
CA ASP A 253 15.36 0.23 3.86
C ASP A 253 16.20 -1.05 3.69
N GLU A 254 16.72 -1.58 4.79
CA GLU A 254 17.44 -2.87 4.81
C GLU A 254 16.50 -4.08 4.80
N ALA A 255 15.17 -3.89 4.85
CA ALA A 255 14.19 -4.96 4.92
C ALA A 255 13.85 -5.63 3.57
N ALA A 256 14.79 -5.64 2.62
CA ALA A 256 14.59 -6.29 1.33
C ALA A 256 14.40 -7.81 1.49
N ARG A 257 13.29 -8.34 0.97
CA ARG A 257 13.01 -9.78 0.98
C ARG A 257 13.69 -10.46 -0.19
N SER A 258 14.20 -11.67 0.03
CA SER A 258 14.80 -12.50 -1.01
C SER A 258 13.79 -13.38 -1.75
N SER A 259 12.54 -13.44 -1.30
CA SER A 259 11.49 -14.27 -1.89
C SER A 259 10.14 -13.55 -1.88
N HIS A 260 9.43 -13.66 -3.01
CA HIS A 260 8.11 -13.09 -3.21
C HIS A 260 7.18 -14.14 -3.81
N ILE A 261 5.96 -14.25 -3.28
CA ILE A 261 4.89 -15.06 -3.86
C ILE A 261 3.96 -14.09 -4.59
N LEU A 262 3.79 -14.29 -5.90
CA LEU A 262 2.85 -13.54 -6.71
C LEU A 262 1.62 -14.43 -6.92
N PRO A 263 0.54 -14.24 -6.15
CA PRO A 263 -0.56 -15.21 -6.06
C PRO A 263 -1.36 -15.31 -7.36
N LEU A 264 -1.26 -14.31 -8.26
CA LEU A 264 -1.94 -14.31 -9.55
C LEU A 264 -1.02 -13.74 -10.63
N ILE A 265 -0.81 -14.53 -11.68
CA ILE A 265 -0.25 -14.09 -12.96
C ILE A 265 -1.27 -14.49 -14.01
N GLN A 266 -1.76 -13.51 -14.76
CA GLN A 266 -2.77 -13.72 -15.80
C GLN A 266 -2.29 -13.11 -17.11
N ASP A 267 -2.37 -13.89 -18.18
CA ASP A 267 -2.08 -13.46 -19.54
C ASP A 267 -3.15 -14.01 -20.49
N GLY A 268 -3.60 -13.20 -21.44
CA GLY A 268 -4.68 -13.51 -22.38
C GLY A 268 -6.06 -13.00 -21.97
N GLY A 269 -7.01 -13.05 -22.90
CA GLY A 269 -8.38 -12.55 -22.69
C GLY A 269 -8.47 -11.03 -22.48
N GLY A 270 -7.46 -10.28 -22.94
CA GLY A 270 -7.33 -8.84 -22.69
C GLY A 270 -6.57 -8.47 -21.41
N PHE A 271 -6.21 -9.46 -20.59
CA PHE A 271 -5.38 -9.25 -19.40
C PHE A 271 -3.89 -9.38 -19.73
N ARG A 272 -3.06 -8.58 -19.05
CA ARG A 272 -1.61 -8.65 -19.13
C ARG A 272 -1.01 -8.34 -17.76
N SER A 273 -0.36 -9.33 -17.15
CA SER A 273 0.48 -9.09 -15.97
C SER A 273 1.80 -8.43 -16.34
N GLN A 274 2.26 -7.49 -15.52
CA GLN A 274 3.59 -6.89 -15.60
C GLN A 274 4.27 -7.06 -14.25
N LEU A 275 5.45 -7.68 -14.25
CA LEU A 275 6.30 -7.78 -13.08
C LEU A 275 7.34 -6.66 -13.12
N ILE A 276 7.41 -5.88 -12.05
CA ILE A 276 8.43 -4.85 -11.85
C ILE A 276 9.34 -5.33 -10.74
N LEU A 277 10.63 -5.45 -11.04
CA LEU A 277 11.66 -5.80 -10.07
C LEU A 277 12.63 -4.63 -9.94
N THR A 278 12.91 -4.27 -8.71
CA THR A 278 13.79 -3.14 -8.38
C THR A 278 14.93 -3.66 -7.52
N ASN A 279 16.15 -3.62 -8.06
CA ASN A 279 17.34 -3.97 -7.31
C ASN A 279 17.82 -2.76 -6.50
N LEU A 280 18.03 -2.95 -5.20
CA LEU A 280 18.49 -1.91 -4.27
C LEU A 280 20.00 -1.95 -4.01
N ALA A 281 20.73 -2.94 -4.53
CA ALA A 281 22.17 -3.02 -4.33
C ALA A 281 22.89 -1.88 -5.09
N GLU A 282 23.58 -0.99 -4.34
CA GLU A 282 24.50 0.01 -4.91
C GLU A 282 25.77 -0.61 -5.54
N THR A 283 25.96 -1.93 -5.44
CA THR A 283 27.12 -2.64 -5.97
C THR A 283 26.77 -3.46 -7.21
N ALA A 284 26.51 -2.76 -8.32
CA ALA A 284 26.56 -3.34 -9.65
C ALA A 284 27.55 -2.55 -10.51
N ASN A 285 28.82 -2.49 -10.07
CA ASN A 285 30.05 -2.30 -10.86
C ASN A 285 31.24 -2.02 -9.92
N GLN A 286 31.78 -3.08 -9.32
CA GLN A 286 33.21 -3.17 -9.02
C GLN A 286 33.73 -4.48 -9.63
#